data_AF-A0A942TFL6-F1
#
_entry.id   AF-A0A942TFL6-F1
#
_cell.length_a   1.000
_cell.length_b   1.000
_cell.length_c   1.000
_cell.angle_alpha   90.00
_cell.angle_beta   90.00
_cell.angle_gamma   90.00
#
_symmetry.space_group_name_H-M   'P 1'
#
loop_
_entity.id
_entity.type
_entity.pdbx_description
1 polymer ?
#
loop_
_entity_poly.entity_id
_entity_poly.type
_entity_poly.pdbx_seq_one_letter_code
_entity_poly.pdbx_strand_id
1 'polypeptide(L)'
;MKKLLFIIMGTLLLTAACSNNEKPAEKKDAAVENNASETSELAKYPEYSIVKEYIPSATYKESLESDNDDERVILFENENGKSFKSFYLKTRNILQIRDLEEDRLTYNKIFRPEK
;
A
#
# COMPACT_ATOMS: atom_id res chain seq x y z
N MET A 1 16.06 -19.54 -28.42
CA MET A 1 15.94 -20.76 -27.60
C MET A 1 17.31 -21.31 -27.30
N LYS A 2 17.80 -21.18 -26.06
CA LYS A 2 18.98 -21.92 -25.59
C LYS A 2 18.67 -22.38 -24.18
N LYS A 3 18.21 -23.62 -24.09
CA LYS A 3 18.02 -24.36 -22.84
C LYS A 3 19.42 -24.64 -22.30
N LEU A 4 19.74 -24.17 -21.11
CA LEU A 4 20.94 -24.56 -20.42
C LEU A 4 20.52 -25.18 -19.08
N LEU A 5 20.57 -26.50 -19.08
CA LEU A 5 20.27 -27.40 -17.99
C LEU A 5 21.63 -27.68 -17.32
N PHE A 6 21.80 -27.28 -16.06
CA PHE A 6 22.95 -27.72 -15.26
C PHE A 6 22.44 -28.35 -13.97
N ILE A 7 22.57 -29.66 -13.93
CA ILE A 7 22.48 -30.53 -12.76
C ILE A 7 23.83 -30.44 -12.05
N ILE A 8 23.86 -30.13 -10.76
CA ILE A 8 24.98 -30.53 -9.88
C ILE A 8 24.39 -31.07 -8.58
N MET A 9 24.45 -32.39 -8.49
CA MET A 9 24.29 -33.21 -7.30
C MET A 9 25.57 -33.10 -6.46
N GLY A 10 25.46 -32.98 -5.13
CA GLY A 10 26.53 -33.47 -4.26
C GLY A 10 26.80 -32.70 -2.96
N THR A 11 26.38 -33.34 -1.86
CA THR A 11 27.09 -33.48 -0.56
C THR A 11 27.36 -32.23 0.30
N LEU A 12 26.65 -32.07 1.42
CA LEU A 12 26.89 -32.70 2.75
C LEU A 12 27.97 -31.96 3.55
N LEU A 13 27.57 -31.25 4.62
CA LEU A 13 28.09 -31.40 5.99
C LEU A 13 27.37 -30.45 6.96
N LEU A 14 26.83 -31.03 8.03
CA LEU A 14 26.25 -30.35 9.18
C LEU A 14 27.33 -29.58 9.95
N THR A 15 27.01 -28.37 10.40
CA THR A 15 27.43 -27.91 11.72
C THR A 15 26.23 -27.29 12.43
N ALA A 16 25.95 -27.84 13.62
CA ALA A 16 24.96 -27.35 14.54
C ALA A 16 25.53 -26.14 15.30
N ALA A 17 24.80 -25.04 15.28
CA ALA A 17 24.83 -24.06 16.36
C ALA A 17 23.38 -23.84 16.78
N CYS A 18 22.96 -24.60 17.80
CA CYS A 18 21.75 -24.28 18.54
C CYS A 18 21.99 -22.95 19.25
N SER A 19 21.32 -21.89 18.81
CA SER A 19 20.92 -20.83 19.71
C SER A 19 19.40 -20.88 19.77
N ASN A 20 18.88 -21.34 20.90
CA ASN A 20 17.48 -21.21 21.25
C ASN A 20 17.11 -19.73 21.15
N ASN A 21 16.19 -19.42 20.23
CA ASN A 21 15.20 -18.40 20.48
C ASN A 21 13.89 -18.88 19.86
N GLU A 22 12.94 -19.17 20.73
CA GLU A 22 11.60 -19.58 20.39
C GLU A 22 10.85 -18.39 19.74
N LYS A 23 10.21 -18.71 18.61
CA LYS A 23 9.29 -17.92 17.77
C LYS A 23 8.17 -17.28 18.66
N PRO A 24 7.55 -16.11 18.34
CA PRO A 24 6.93 -15.96 17.03
C PRO A 24 6.91 -14.63 16.27
N ALA A 25 7.12 -14.83 14.96
CA ALA A 25 6.65 -14.04 13.83
C ALA A 25 5.31 -13.35 14.08
N GLU A 26 5.35 -12.03 14.17
CA GLU A 26 4.19 -11.16 14.06
C GLU A 26 3.91 -10.91 12.56
N LYS A 27 3.22 -11.87 11.93
CA LYS A 27 2.44 -11.55 10.73
C LYS A 27 1.14 -10.90 11.21
N LYS A 28 1.04 -9.59 11.09
CA LYS A 28 -0.25 -8.89 11.10
C LYS A 28 -0.71 -8.67 9.66
N ASP A 29 -0.97 -9.77 8.96
CA ASP A 29 -1.91 -9.76 7.85
C ASP A 29 -3.32 -9.85 8.46
N ALA A 30 -3.86 -8.71 8.85
CA ALA A 30 -5.30 -8.58 9.07
C ALA A 30 -5.92 -8.20 7.72
N ALA A 31 -6.03 -9.16 6.82
CA ALA A 31 -7.05 -9.13 5.78
C ALA A 31 -8.36 -9.52 6.46
N VAL A 32 -9.06 -8.51 6.99
CA VAL A 32 -10.46 -8.66 7.39
C VAL A 32 -11.28 -8.50 6.12
N GLU A 33 -11.68 -9.62 5.53
CA GLU A 33 -12.82 -9.66 4.61
C GLU A 33 -14.09 -9.47 5.43
N ASN A 34 -14.54 -8.22 5.55
CA ASN A 34 -15.92 -7.92 5.90
C ASN A 34 -16.64 -7.45 4.63
N ASN A 35 -17.37 -8.36 4.00
CA ASN A 35 -18.41 -8.03 3.02
C ASN A 35 -19.64 -7.47 3.75
N ALA A 36 -19.51 -6.25 4.25
CA ALA A 36 -20.60 -5.35 4.55
C ALA A 36 -20.23 -4.03 3.89
N SER A 37 -21.21 -3.24 3.46
CA SER A 37 -20.99 -1.90 2.91
C SER A 37 -20.52 -0.96 4.03
N GLU A 38 -19.34 -1.23 4.58
CA GLU A 38 -18.67 -0.44 5.60
C GLU A 38 -18.00 0.73 4.89
N THR A 39 -18.43 1.93 5.27
CA THR A 39 -17.74 3.14 4.85
C THR A 39 -16.31 3.05 5.36
N SER A 40 -15.32 3.21 4.48
CA SER A 40 -13.90 3.13 4.85
C SER A 40 -13.61 4.04 6.04
N GLU A 41 -12.87 3.55 7.03
CA GLU A 41 -12.37 4.35 8.17
C GLU A 41 -11.53 5.57 7.72
N LEU A 42 -11.02 5.53 6.49
CA LEU A 42 -10.27 6.62 5.88
C LEU A 42 -11.18 7.73 5.32
N ALA A 43 -12.49 7.48 5.18
CA ALA A 43 -13.48 8.47 4.74
C ALA A 43 -13.63 9.65 5.72
N LYS A 44 -13.12 9.52 6.96
CA LYS A 44 -13.01 10.63 7.90
C LYS A 44 -12.05 11.73 7.44
N TYR A 45 -11.16 11.43 6.51
CA TYR A 45 -10.20 12.40 6.01
C TYR A 45 -10.85 13.27 4.94
N PRO A 46 -10.73 14.60 5.06
CA PRO A 46 -11.47 15.51 4.20
C PRO A 46 -11.05 15.42 2.73
N GLU A 47 -9.82 15.00 2.45
CA GLU A 47 -9.32 14.77 1.09
C GLU A 47 -9.81 13.47 0.46
N TYR A 48 -10.37 12.53 1.24
CA TYR A 48 -10.68 11.19 0.79
C TYR A 48 -11.68 11.17 -0.38
N SER A 49 -12.71 12.02 -0.32
CA SER A 49 -13.71 12.14 -1.39
C SER A 49 -13.06 12.46 -2.73
N ILE A 50 -12.18 13.47 -2.76
CA ILE A 50 -11.43 13.84 -3.97
C ILE A 50 -10.55 12.68 -4.41
N VAL A 51 -9.86 11.99 -3.49
CA VAL A 51 -9.06 10.82 -3.88
C VAL A 51 -9.91 9.77 -4.60
N LYS A 52 -11.11 9.47 -4.11
CA LYS A 52 -12.04 8.52 -4.75
C LYS A 52 -12.58 8.98 -6.10
N GLU A 53 -12.62 10.28 -6.38
CA GLU A 53 -13.00 10.82 -7.70
C GLU A 53 -11.92 10.62 -8.77
N TYR A 54 -10.65 10.59 -8.37
CA TYR A 54 -9.51 10.54 -9.30
C TYR A 54 -8.87 9.17 -9.46
N ILE A 55 -9.22 8.20 -8.61
CA ILE A 55 -8.85 6.79 -8.82
C ILE A 55 -9.98 6.05 -9.53
N PRO A 56 -9.68 5.03 -10.36
CA PRO A 56 -10.71 4.21 -11.00
C PRO A 56 -11.67 3.60 -9.98
N SER A 57 -12.94 3.45 -10.35
CA SER A 57 -13.90 2.71 -9.51
C SER A 57 -13.57 1.22 -9.54
N ALA A 58 -12.84 0.74 -8.55
CA ALA A 58 -12.54 -0.67 -8.32
C ALA A 58 -12.43 -0.96 -6.81
N THR A 59 -12.40 -2.24 -6.46
CA THR A 59 -12.10 -2.66 -5.09
C THR A 59 -10.60 -2.50 -4.84
N TYR A 60 -10.24 -1.63 -3.90
CA TYR A 60 -8.87 -1.46 -3.43
C TYR A 60 -8.80 -1.82 -1.95
N LYS A 61 -7.74 -2.51 -1.56
CA LYS A 61 -7.26 -2.51 -0.18
C LYS A 61 -6.62 -1.15 0.08
N GLU A 62 -7.08 -0.48 1.13
CA GLU A 62 -6.62 0.86 1.50
C GLU A 62 -5.73 0.76 2.73
N SER A 63 -4.57 1.42 2.70
CA SER A 63 -3.57 1.42 3.79
C SER A 63 -3.15 2.84 4.11
N LEU A 64 -3.15 3.18 5.40
CA LEU A 64 -2.62 4.45 5.90
C LEU A 64 -1.12 4.27 6.18
N GLU A 65 -0.28 4.76 5.28
CA GLU A 65 1.18 4.60 5.37
C GLU A 65 1.83 5.64 6.30
N SER A 66 1.23 6.84 6.39
CA SER A 66 1.71 7.93 7.24
C SER A 66 0.55 8.88 7.56
N ASP A 67 0.49 9.38 8.80
CA ASP A 67 -0.39 10.47 9.23
C ASP A 67 0.27 11.22 10.39
N ASN A 68 0.97 12.31 10.08
CA ASN A 68 1.66 13.16 11.06
C ASN A 68 1.31 14.64 10.81
N ASP A 69 1.88 15.59 11.57
CA ASP A 69 1.49 17.00 11.45
C ASP A 69 1.78 17.61 10.07
N ASP A 70 2.74 17.06 9.33
CA ASP A 70 3.17 17.56 8.03
C ASP A 70 2.40 16.93 6.87
N GLU A 71 2.18 15.63 6.93
CA GLU A 71 1.69 14.85 5.79
C GLU A 71 0.73 13.72 6.17
N ARG A 72 -0.06 13.31 5.17
CA ARG A 72 -0.81 12.06 5.19
C ARG A 72 -0.60 11.31 3.88
N VAL A 73 -0.32 10.01 3.97
CA VAL A 73 -0.10 9.14 2.83
C VAL A 73 -1.05 7.95 2.91
N ILE A 74 -1.87 7.77 1.88
CA ILE A 74 -2.77 6.62 1.75
C ILE A 74 -2.39 5.87 0.48
N LEU A 75 -2.20 4.57 0.62
CA LEU A 75 -1.94 3.64 -0.46
C LEU A 75 -3.22 2.86 -0.78
N PHE A 76 -3.52 2.72 -2.07
CA PHE A 76 -4.65 1.97 -2.59
C PHE A 76 -4.09 0.89 -3.50
N GLU A 77 -4.24 -0.38 -3.16
CA GLU A 77 -3.75 -1.52 -3.95
C GLU A 77 -4.90 -2.46 -4.29
N ASN A 78 -4.95 -2.95 -5.51
CA ASN A 78 -5.87 -4.01 -5.88
C ASN A 78 -5.14 -5.29 -6.28
N GLU A 79 -5.89 -6.38 -6.41
CA GLU A 79 -5.37 -7.71 -6.73
C GLU A 79 -4.71 -7.80 -8.11
N ASN A 80 -5.02 -6.86 -9.01
CA ASN A 80 -4.44 -6.82 -10.35
C ASN A 80 -3.05 -6.15 -10.37
N GLY A 81 -2.53 -5.72 -9.22
CA GLY A 81 -1.29 -4.95 -9.11
C GLY A 81 -1.49 -3.44 -9.23
N LYS A 82 -2.71 -2.97 -9.53
CA LYS A 82 -2.96 -1.53 -9.67
C LYS A 82 -2.84 -0.85 -8.35
N SER A 83 -2.01 0.18 -8.33
CA SER A 83 -1.72 0.91 -7.12
C SER A 83 -1.73 2.42 -7.33
N PHE A 84 -2.39 3.12 -6.42
CA PHE A 84 -2.43 4.57 -6.34
C PHE A 84 -1.92 5.01 -4.98
N LYS A 85 -1.24 6.15 -4.95
CA LYS A 85 -0.84 6.79 -3.69
C LYS A 85 -1.38 8.21 -3.65
N SER A 86 -2.13 8.54 -2.61
CA SER A 86 -2.43 9.92 -2.27
C SER A 86 -1.39 10.44 -1.29
N PHE A 87 -0.86 11.63 -1.56
CA PHE A 87 0.05 12.36 -0.68
C PHE A 87 -0.58 13.72 -0.38
N TYR A 88 -0.99 13.93 0.87
CA TYR A 88 -1.55 15.19 1.33
C TYR A 88 -0.54 15.92 2.22
N LEU A 89 0.01 17.01 1.70
CA LEU A 89 0.89 17.92 2.44
C LEU A 89 0.04 18.95 3.20
N LYS A 90 -0.14 18.74 4.50
CA LYS A 90 -1.04 19.50 5.37
C LYS A 90 -0.60 20.95 5.52
N THR A 91 0.71 21.18 5.66
CA THR A 91 1.31 22.52 5.84
C THR A 91 1.00 23.48 4.70
N ARG A 92 0.79 22.97 3.49
CA ARG A 92 0.51 23.75 2.28
C ARG A 92 -0.88 23.48 1.72
N ASN A 93 -1.64 22.61 2.37
CA ASN A 93 -2.88 22.03 1.86
C ASN A 93 -2.73 21.58 0.39
N ILE A 94 -1.72 20.79 0.05
CA ILE A 94 -1.52 20.29 -1.32
C ILE A 94 -1.85 18.80 -1.33
N LEU A 95 -2.80 18.39 -2.17
CA LEU A 95 -3.09 16.99 -2.42
C LEU A 95 -2.49 16.58 -3.76
N GLN A 96 -1.74 15.48 -3.74
CA GLN A 96 -1.21 14.80 -4.90
C GLN A 96 -1.77 13.38 -4.97
N ILE A 97 -2.08 12.91 -6.16
CA ILE A 97 -2.49 11.51 -6.42
C ILE A 97 -1.62 11.00 -7.57
N ARG A 98 -0.94 9.89 -7.35
CA ARG A 98 -0.08 9.25 -8.34
C ARG A 98 -0.57 7.83 -8.62
N ASP A 99 -0.67 7.51 -9.89
CA ASP A 99 -0.74 6.15 -10.42
C ASP A 99 0.68 5.56 -10.37
N LEU A 100 0.88 4.52 -9.55
CA LEU A 100 2.20 3.92 -9.34
C LEU A 100 2.55 2.90 -10.42
N GLU A 101 1.57 2.37 -11.15
CA GLU A 101 1.83 1.46 -12.28
C GLU A 101 2.31 2.25 -13.50
N GLU A 102 1.61 3.33 -13.83
CA GLU A 102 1.92 4.17 -14.99
C GLU A 102 2.95 5.27 -14.67
N ASP A 103 3.44 5.34 -13.42
CA ASP A 103 4.30 6.39 -12.87
C ASP A 103 3.81 7.81 -13.23
N ARG A 104 2.49 8.04 -13.11
CA ARG A 104 1.82 9.27 -13.56
C ARG A 104 1.15 10.00 -12.42
N LEU A 105 1.37 11.32 -12.36
CA LEU A 105 0.62 12.22 -11.49
C LEU A 105 -0.78 12.49 -12.07
N THR A 106 -1.82 11.99 -11.43
CA THR A 106 -3.23 12.15 -11.87
C THR A 106 -3.90 13.37 -11.26
N TYR A 107 -3.41 13.84 -10.11
CA TYR A 107 -3.89 15.04 -9.44
C TYR A 107 -2.76 15.75 -8.70
N ASN A 108 -2.73 17.09 -8.75
CA ASN A 108 -1.81 17.92 -7.97
C ASN A 108 -2.35 19.35 -7.86
N LYS A 109 -3.08 19.64 -6.78
CA LYS A 109 -3.66 20.96 -6.54
C LYS A 109 -3.70 21.29 -5.05
N ILE A 110 -3.88 22.58 -4.77
CA ILE A 110 -4.26 23.02 -3.43
C ILE A 110 -5.62 22.40 -3.09
N PHE A 111 -5.64 21.60 -2.05
CA PHE A 111 -6.83 21.06 -1.42
C PHE A 111 -7.46 22.13 -0.51
N ARG A 112 -8.76 22.31 -0.63
CA ARG A 112 -9.54 23.14 0.29
C ARG A 112 -10.68 22.28 0.81
N PRO A 113 -10.64 21.83 2.08
CA PRO A 113 -11.78 21.14 2.64
C PRO A 113 -12.98 22.10 2.61
N GLU A 114 -14.09 21.67 2.04
CA GLU A 114 -15.36 22.40 2.20
C GLU A 114 -15.71 22.38 3.70
N LYS A 115 -16.10 23.55 4.23
CA LYS A 115 -16.40 23.75 5.66
C LYS A 115 -17.77 23.22 6.04
#